data_AF-A0AAP0NRE5-F1
#
_entry.id   AF-A0AAP0NRE5-F1
#
_cell.length_a   1.000
_cell.length_b   1.000
_cell.length_c   1.000
_cell.angle_alpha   90.00
_cell.angle_beta   90.00
_cell.angle_gamma   90.00
#
_symmetry.space_group_name_H-M   'P 1'
#
loop_
_entity.id
_entity.type
_entity.pdbx_description
1 polymer ?
#
loop_
_entity_poly.entity_id
_entity_poly.type
_entity_poly.pdbx_seq_one_letter_code
_entity_poly.pdbx_strand_id
1 'polypeptide(L)'
;MAFSDCPFCHQIVPSSELERHADNHFVEVELARDADIAQQIAAAPTTLSSITDWENGKGSGCSTSACGRTMGNEEEMHVIIEKISCLTRLQIRATFYKVEGGLLALLRRCLEMESRNSVTILSDFVDHFQSVEAEDSGWGCGLRNIQMLSSHLLLRRLEAREVLFGGSGFVPDIASLQRWLEIALQRGFDVHGAYSFNHKICG
;
A
#
# COMPACT_ATOMS: atom_id res chain seq x y z
N MET A 1 26.91 -20.62 14.81
CA MET A 1 25.86 -20.10 13.90
C MET A 1 24.59 -20.83 14.25
N ALA A 2 23.50 -20.10 14.53
CA ALA A 2 22.19 -20.71 14.73
C ALA A 2 21.62 -21.11 13.37
N PHE A 3 20.90 -22.24 13.35
CA PHE A 3 20.20 -22.74 12.17
C PHE A 3 18.72 -22.86 12.52
N SER A 4 17.87 -22.57 11.54
CA SER A 4 16.41 -22.58 11.67
C SER A 4 15.80 -23.39 10.54
N ASP A 5 14.68 -24.05 10.82
CA ASP A 5 13.90 -24.75 9.79
C ASP A 5 12.99 -23.76 9.04
N CYS A 6 13.00 -23.83 7.71
CA CYS A 6 12.09 -23.04 6.89
C CYS A 6 10.67 -23.62 6.99
N PRO A 7 9.65 -22.83 7.37
CA PRO A 7 8.28 -23.34 7.52
C PRO A 7 7.59 -23.70 6.20
N PHE A 8 8.18 -23.36 5.05
CA PHE A 8 7.58 -23.58 3.72
C PHE A 8 8.15 -24.82 2.99
N CYS A 9 9.45 -25.09 3.13
CA CYS A 9 10.11 -26.18 2.43
C CYS A 9 10.93 -27.11 3.34
N HIS A 10 10.94 -26.85 4.65
CA HIS A 10 11.65 -27.62 5.67
C HIS A 10 13.16 -27.78 5.43
N GLN A 11 13.76 -26.82 4.72
CA GLN A 11 15.21 -26.73 4.59
C GLN A 11 15.80 -26.02 5.81
N ILE A 12 16.81 -26.66 6.41
CA ILE A 12 17.60 -26.06 7.48
C ILE A 12 18.55 -25.03 6.86
N VAL A 13 18.35 -23.77 7.22
CA VAL A 13 19.17 -22.63 6.75
C VAL A 13 19.77 -21.88 7.94
N PRO A 14 20.88 -21.14 7.75
CA PRO A 14 21.39 -20.26 8.80
C PRO A 14 20.29 -19.28 9.22
N SER A 15 20.11 -19.04 10.52
CA SER A 15 19.03 -18.16 11.01
C SER A 15 19.10 -16.74 10.44
N SER A 16 20.29 -16.26 10.07
CA SER A 16 20.49 -14.97 9.39
C SER A 16 20.01 -14.94 7.93
N GLU A 17 19.80 -16.11 7.32
CA GLU A 17 19.33 -16.25 5.93
C GLU A 17 17.89 -16.75 5.84
N LEU A 18 17.26 -17.08 6.99
CA LEU A 18 15.92 -17.65 7.04
C LEU A 18 14.88 -16.74 6.38
N GLU A 19 14.91 -15.44 6.68
CA GLU A 19 13.99 -14.45 6.11
C GLU A 19 14.12 -14.40 4.58
N ARG A 20 15.33 -14.13 4.07
CA ARG A 20 15.59 -14.13 2.62
C ARG A 20 15.20 -15.44 1.94
N HIS A 21 15.45 -16.58 2.60
CA HIS A 21 15.07 -17.89 2.06
C HIS A 21 13.54 -18.06 2.03
N ALA A 22 12.84 -17.65 3.08
CA ALA A 22 11.38 -17.67 3.18
C ALA A 22 10.75 -16.79 2.09
N ASP A 23 11.24 -15.56 1.92
CA ASP A 23 10.73 -14.60 0.94
C ASP A 23 10.79 -15.16 -0.50
N ASN A 24 11.85 -15.89 -0.84
CA ASN A 24 12.02 -16.49 -2.16
C ASN A 24 10.92 -17.49 -2.54
N HIS A 25 10.21 -18.09 -1.59
CA HIS A 25 9.06 -18.95 -1.89
C HIS A 25 7.87 -18.18 -2.46
N PHE A 26 7.81 -16.87 -2.23
CA PHE A 26 6.70 -16.02 -2.62
C PHE A 26 6.97 -15.20 -3.88
N VAL A 27 8.23 -14.93 -4.20
CA VAL A 27 8.65 -14.01 -5.27
C VAL A 27 7.98 -14.30 -6.61
N GLU A 28 8.00 -15.55 -7.11
CA GLU A 28 7.49 -15.82 -8.48
C GLU A 28 5.96 -15.77 -8.56
N VAL A 29 5.26 -16.24 -7.51
CA VAL A 29 3.80 -16.32 -7.50
C VAL A 29 3.18 -14.96 -7.21
N GLU A 30 3.82 -14.15 -6.36
CA GLU A 30 3.37 -12.78 -6.05
C GLU A 30 3.60 -11.86 -7.24
N LEU A 31 4.76 -11.89 -7.90
CA LEU A 31 5.05 -11.02 -9.04
C LEU A 31 4.05 -11.21 -10.20
N ALA A 32 3.65 -12.45 -10.50
CA ALA A 32 2.68 -12.72 -11.55
C ALA A 32 1.28 -12.20 -11.20
N ARG A 33 0.83 -12.44 -9.96
CA ARG A 33 -0.48 -11.96 -9.48
C ARG A 33 -0.53 -10.44 -9.39
N ASP A 34 0.52 -9.81 -8.89
CA ASP A 34 0.62 -8.35 -8.78
C ASP A 34 0.61 -7.68 -10.16
N ALA A 35 1.29 -8.29 -11.15
CA ALA A 35 1.23 -7.81 -12.52
C ALA A 35 -0.20 -7.87 -13.10
N ASP A 36 -0.92 -8.97 -12.87
CA ASP A 36 -2.31 -9.11 -13.30
C ASP A 36 -3.23 -8.11 -12.60
N ILE A 37 -3.07 -7.91 -11.29
CA ILE A 37 -3.84 -6.92 -10.51
C ILE A 37 -3.53 -5.51 -10.99
N ALA A 38 -2.26 -5.17 -11.22
CA ALA A 38 -1.87 -3.86 -11.73
C ALA A 38 -2.45 -3.59 -13.12
N GLN A 39 -2.49 -4.60 -13.99
CA GLN A 39 -3.15 -4.51 -15.30
C GLN A 39 -4.66 -4.30 -15.16
N GLN A 40 -5.32 -4.99 -14.22
CA GLN A 40 -6.74 -4.81 -13.94
C GLN A 40 -7.04 -3.42 -13.38
N ILE A 41 -6.21 -2.89 -12.48
CA ILE A 41 -6.34 -1.53 -11.94
C ILE A 41 -6.14 -0.49 -13.06
N ALA A 42 -5.15 -0.69 -13.93
CA ALA A 42 -4.91 0.20 -15.06
C ALA A 42 -6.01 0.16 -16.13
N ALA A 43 -6.64 -1.00 -16.32
CA ALA A 43 -7.73 -1.20 -17.26
C ALA A 43 -9.12 -0.86 -16.68
N ALA A 44 -9.24 -0.79 -15.35
CA ALA A 44 -10.47 -0.39 -14.70
C ALA A 44 -10.78 1.06 -15.06
N PRO A 45 -11.96 1.36 -15.64
CA PRO A 45 -12.37 2.74 -15.82
C PRO A 45 -12.37 3.42 -14.45
N THR A 46 -11.69 4.56 -14.35
CA THR A 46 -11.65 5.40 -13.14
C THR A 46 -13.06 5.83 -12.77
N THR A 47 -13.83 4.99 -12.07
CA THR A 47 -15.10 5.37 -11.45
C THR A 47 -14.84 6.14 -10.15
N LEU A 48 -13.87 7.07 -10.19
CA LEU A 48 -13.73 8.18 -9.27
C LEU A 48 -13.68 9.51 -10.03
N SER A 49 -14.31 9.56 -11.21
CA SER A 49 -14.58 10.80 -11.95
C SER A 49 -15.99 10.75 -12.52
N SER A 50 -16.98 10.95 -11.64
CA SER A 50 -18.22 11.70 -11.87
C SER A 50 -19.16 11.48 -10.66
N ILE A 51 -18.89 12.18 -9.56
CA ILE A 51 -19.88 12.42 -8.49
C ILE A 51 -20.60 13.77 -8.71
N THR A 52 -20.39 14.44 -9.86
CA THR A 52 -21.03 15.74 -10.14
C THR A 52 -22.21 15.70 -11.14
N ASP A 53 -22.55 14.59 -11.78
CA ASP A 53 -23.53 14.61 -12.90
C ASP A 53 -24.62 13.53 -12.84
N TRP A 54 -25.31 13.36 -11.69
CA TRP A 54 -26.57 12.59 -11.65
C TRP A 54 -27.85 13.47 -11.63
N GLU A 55 -27.74 14.78 -11.86
CA GLU A 55 -28.92 15.59 -12.15
C GLU A 55 -28.97 15.96 -13.63
N ASN A 56 -29.36 15.00 -14.48
CA ASN A 56 -30.35 15.23 -15.54
C ASN A 56 -30.55 13.96 -16.39
N GLY A 57 -31.75 13.39 -16.29
CA GLY A 57 -32.16 12.25 -17.08
C GLY A 57 -32.23 12.57 -18.58
N LYS A 58 -31.71 11.64 -19.39
CA LYS A 58 -32.31 11.23 -20.67
C LYS A 58 -31.64 9.93 -21.12
N GLY A 59 -32.44 8.88 -21.18
CA GLY A 59 -31.98 7.53 -21.46
C GLY A 59 -31.51 7.32 -22.89
N SER A 60 -30.68 6.30 -23.04
CA SER A 60 -30.64 5.45 -24.23
C SER A 60 -30.06 4.10 -23.81
N GLY A 61 -30.83 3.03 -24.04
CA GLY A 61 -30.58 1.71 -23.50
C GLY A 61 -29.54 0.91 -24.27
N CYS A 62 -28.92 -0.05 -23.58
CA CYS A 62 -28.42 -1.27 -24.20
C CYS A 62 -28.60 -2.42 -23.20
N SER A 63 -29.32 -3.45 -23.64
CA SER A 63 -29.62 -4.66 -22.88
C SER A 63 -28.61 -5.74 -23.23
N THR A 64 -27.95 -6.34 -22.25
CA THR A 64 -27.59 -7.78 -22.30
C THR A 64 -27.30 -8.34 -20.91
N SER A 65 -27.89 -9.53 -20.70
CA SER A 65 -27.63 -10.57 -19.70
C SER A 65 -27.76 -10.28 -18.21
N ALA A 66 -28.89 -10.74 -17.68
CA ALA A 66 -29.16 -10.97 -16.27
C ALA A 66 -28.15 -11.94 -15.64
N CYS A 67 -27.48 -11.47 -14.60
CA CYS A 67 -27.05 -12.29 -13.47
C CYS A 67 -27.69 -11.64 -12.23
N GLY A 68 -28.29 -12.46 -11.36
CA GLY A 68 -29.18 -12.01 -10.28
C GLY A 68 -28.50 -10.97 -9.40
N ARG A 69 -29.05 -9.75 -9.41
CA ARG A 69 -28.64 -8.69 -8.48
C ARG A 69 -29.20 -9.04 -7.09
N THR A 70 -28.33 -9.56 -6.24
CA THR A 70 -28.59 -9.69 -4.81
C THR A 70 -28.66 -8.27 -4.23
N MET A 71 -29.81 -7.88 -3.67
CA MET A 71 -30.01 -6.57 -3.02
C MET A 71 -29.01 -6.27 -1.88
N GLY A 72 -28.29 -7.29 -1.39
CA GLY A 72 -27.25 -7.13 -0.35
C GLY A 72 -25.98 -6.39 -0.81
N ASN A 73 -25.69 -6.34 -2.11
CA ASN A 73 -24.41 -5.77 -2.59
C ASN A 73 -24.42 -4.24 -2.65
N GLU A 74 -25.59 -3.60 -2.81
CA GLU A 74 -25.69 -2.14 -2.94
C GLU A 74 -25.53 -1.45 -1.57
N GLU A 75 -26.12 -2.02 -0.53
CA GLU A 75 -26.03 -1.50 0.85
C GLU A 75 -24.61 -1.67 1.41
N GLU A 76 -23.96 -2.81 1.17
CA GLU A 76 -22.57 -3.04 1.58
C GLU A 76 -21.59 -2.08 0.88
N MET A 77 -21.78 -1.86 -0.43
CA MET A 77 -20.96 -0.90 -1.17
C MET A 77 -21.15 0.53 -0.64
N HIS A 78 -22.38 0.93 -0.31
CA HIS A 78 -22.66 2.25 0.30
C HIS A 78 -21.90 2.43 1.63
N VAL A 79 -21.90 1.41 2.49
CA VAL A 79 -21.16 1.43 3.76
C VAL A 79 -19.65 1.57 3.51
N ILE A 80 -19.09 0.88 2.53
CA ILE A 80 -17.66 1.00 2.17
C ILE A 80 -17.34 2.42 1.69
N ILE A 81 -18.19 3.00 0.83
CA ILE A 81 -18.01 4.38 0.34
C ILE A 81 -18.04 5.37 1.50
N GLU A 82 -18.96 5.21 2.45
CA GLU A 82 -19.03 6.05 3.65
C GLU A 82 -17.77 5.91 4.51
N LYS A 83 -17.27 4.69 4.71
CA LYS A 83 -15.99 4.44 5.41
C LYS A 83 -14.82 5.15 4.74
N ILE A 84 -14.71 5.05 3.41
CA ILE A 84 -13.66 5.73 2.63
C ILE A 84 -13.77 7.25 2.81
N SER A 85 -14.97 7.81 2.68
CA SER A 85 -15.21 9.26 2.85
C SER A 85 -14.83 9.72 4.26
N CYS A 86 -15.25 8.96 5.27
CA CYS A 86 -14.94 9.22 6.67
C CYS A 86 -13.43 9.15 6.94
N LEU A 87 -12.76 8.08 6.52
CA LEU A 87 -11.32 7.92 6.69
C LEU A 87 -10.54 9.02 5.95
N THR A 88 -10.96 9.38 4.74
CA THR A 88 -10.30 10.44 3.96
C THR A 88 -10.29 11.76 4.72
N ARG A 89 -11.38 12.07 5.44
CA ARG A 89 -11.53 13.29 6.25
C ARG A 89 -10.83 13.21 7.61
N LEU A 90 -10.74 12.03 8.22
CA LEU A 90 -10.27 11.85 9.60
C LEU A 90 -8.84 11.35 9.72
N GLN A 91 -8.25 10.82 8.64
CA GLN A 91 -6.87 10.34 8.67
C GLN A 91 -5.90 11.45 9.06
N ILE A 92 -4.87 11.07 9.82
CA ILE A 92 -3.88 12.00 10.35
C ILE A 92 -2.61 11.90 9.52
N ARG A 93 -1.96 13.03 9.24
CA ARG A 93 -0.66 13.06 8.58
C ARG A 93 0.39 12.46 9.50
N ALA A 94 1.13 11.47 9.00
CA ALA A 94 2.26 10.91 9.71
C ALA A 94 3.39 11.93 9.91
N THR A 95 4.06 11.84 11.04
CA THR A 95 5.29 12.56 11.32
C THR A 95 6.49 11.73 10.90
N PHE A 96 7.56 12.40 10.48
CA PHE A 96 8.80 11.77 10.07
C PHE A 96 9.99 12.64 10.48
N TYR A 97 11.18 12.02 10.52
CA TYR A 97 12.39 12.76 10.82
C TYR A 97 12.84 13.56 9.59
N LYS A 98 12.76 14.88 9.68
CA LYS A 98 13.17 15.77 8.58
C LYS A 98 14.68 15.96 8.59
N VAL A 99 15.35 15.39 7.60
CA VAL A 99 16.78 15.64 7.34
C VAL A 99 16.95 16.97 6.61
N GLU A 100 17.76 17.87 7.14
CA GLU A 100 18.07 19.14 6.50
C GLU A 100 18.73 18.92 5.12
N GLY A 101 18.20 19.59 4.09
CA GLY A 101 18.65 19.39 2.71
C GLY A 101 18.22 18.07 2.06
N GLY A 102 17.47 17.21 2.77
CA GLY A 102 16.90 15.96 2.26
C GLY A 102 17.81 14.73 2.44
N LEU A 103 17.23 13.61 2.87
CA LEU A 103 17.98 12.38 3.17
C LEU A 103 18.76 11.85 1.96
N LEU A 104 18.10 11.70 0.81
CA LEU A 104 18.77 11.14 -0.38
C LEU A 104 19.79 12.11 -1.00
N ALA A 105 19.62 13.41 -0.80
CA ALA A 105 20.65 14.39 -1.16
C ALA A 105 21.88 14.30 -0.23
N LEU A 106 21.68 14.09 1.07
CA LEU A 106 22.78 13.82 2.00
C LEU A 106 23.52 12.53 1.62
N LEU A 107 22.80 11.45 1.38
CA LEU A 107 23.38 10.17 0.98
C LEU A 107 24.17 10.28 -0.33
N ARG A 108 23.62 10.97 -1.33
CA ARG A 108 24.32 11.28 -2.59
C ARG A 108 25.66 11.97 -2.32
N ARG A 109 25.69 13.03 -1.52
CA ARG A 109 26.94 13.75 -1.20
C ARG A 109 27.95 12.86 -0.50
N CYS A 110 27.52 12.01 0.44
CA CYS A 110 28.40 11.07 1.12
C CYS A 110 29.04 10.09 0.14
N LEU A 111 28.24 9.51 -0.76
CA LEU A 111 28.72 8.55 -1.77
C LEU A 111 29.64 9.20 -2.79
N GLU A 112 29.38 10.44 -3.20
CA GLU A 112 30.24 11.21 -4.11
C GLU A 112 31.61 11.56 -3.49
N MET A 113 31.73 11.58 -2.16
CA MET A 113 33.00 11.80 -1.45
C MET A 113 33.83 10.51 -1.29
N GLU A 114 33.26 9.33 -1.53
CA GLU A 114 34.00 8.08 -1.43
C GLU A 114 35.01 7.96 -2.58
N SER A 115 36.26 7.62 -2.29
CA SER A 115 37.33 7.46 -3.28
C SER A 115 37.25 6.18 -4.10
N ARG A 116 36.11 5.46 -4.02
CA ARG A 116 35.91 4.17 -4.69
C ARG A 116 35.36 4.40 -6.10
N ASN A 117 35.92 3.68 -7.07
CA ASN A 117 35.39 3.66 -8.43
C ASN A 117 34.18 2.71 -8.50
N SER A 118 33.03 3.18 -8.00
CA SER A 118 31.77 2.43 -7.95
C SER A 118 30.63 3.19 -8.59
N VAL A 119 29.69 2.45 -9.19
CA VAL A 119 28.43 2.99 -9.69
C VAL A 119 27.36 2.78 -8.62
N THR A 120 26.72 3.86 -8.19
CA THR A 120 25.60 3.81 -7.23
C THR A 120 24.34 4.35 -7.88
N ILE A 121 23.24 3.62 -7.73
CA ILE A 121 21.91 4.05 -8.15
C ILE A 121 21.11 4.34 -6.90
N LEU A 122 20.64 5.58 -6.78
CA LEU A 122 19.77 6.00 -5.69
C LEU A 122 18.36 6.18 -6.23
N SER A 123 17.37 5.81 -5.41
CA SER A 123 16.03 6.39 -5.58
C SER A 123 16.13 7.90 -5.39
N ASP A 124 15.10 8.61 -5.84
CA ASP A 124 15.20 10.06 -5.93
C ASP A 124 14.80 10.78 -4.63
N PHE A 125 13.51 11.03 -4.36
CA PHE A 125 13.06 11.62 -3.09
C PHE A 125 12.40 10.56 -2.21
N VAL A 126 12.75 10.50 -0.92
CA VAL A 126 12.08 9.68 0.09
C VAL A 126 12.17 10.38 1.44
N ASP A 127 11.05 10.48 2.17
CA ASP A 127 11.02 10.85 3.58
C ASP A 127 11.26 9.61 4.45
N HIS A 128 12.01 9.76 5.56
CA HIS A 128 12.31 8.65 6.45
C HIS A 128 11.36 8.57 7.64
N PHE A 129 10.50 7.56 7.62
CA PHE A 129 9.60 7.21 8.70
C PHE A 129 10.25 6.13 9.57
N GLN A 130 10.56 6.47 10.80
CA GLN A 130 11.10 5.54 11.79
C GLN A 130 10.00 5.08 12.74
N SER A 131 10.16 3.89 13.32
CA SER A 131 9.28 3.43 14.39
C SER A 131 9.42 4.29 15.65
N VAL A 132 8.31 4.44 16.35
CA VAL A 132 8.17 5.09 17.65
C VAL A 132 8.19 3.99 18.71
N GLU A 133 9.10 4.10 19.67
CA GLU A 133 9.36 3.05 20.67
C GLU A 133 8.10 2.60 21.41
N ALA A 134 7.25 3.55 21.79
CA ALA A 134 6.03 3.30 22.54
C ALA A 134 4.81 2.87 21.69
N GLU A 135 4.93 2.89 20.36
CA GLU A 135 3.80 2.66 19.45
C GLU A 135 4.03 1.40 18.60
N ASP A 136 5.10 1.39 17.80
CA ASP A 136 5.24 0.44 16.70
C ASP A 136 6.59 -0.27 16.62
N SER A 137 7.41 -0.15 17.67
CA SER A 137 8.68 -0.88 17.75
C SER A 137 8.46 -2.39 17.80
N GLY A 138 9.18 -3.11 16.94
CA GLY A 138 9.12 -4.58 16.84
C GLY A 138 8.02 -5.13 15.92
N TRP A 139 7.09 -4.30 15.41
CA TRP A 139 6.01 -4.79 14.54
C TRP A 139 5.62 -3.83 13.40
N GLY A 140 5.91 -2.53 13.51
CA GLY A 140 5.48 -1.51 12.55
C GLY A 140 6.31 -1.36 11.28
N CYS A 141 7.41 -2.12 11.13
CA CYS A 141 8.38 -1.90 10.05
C CYS A 141 7.75 -1.95 8.65
N GLY A 142 6.82 -2.87 8.38
CA GLY A 142 6.11 -2.95 7.11
C GLY A 142 5.29 -1.69 6.81
N LEU A 143 4.58 -1.15 7.81
CA LEU A 143 3.79 0.08 7.68
C LEU A 143 4.70 1.30 7.50
N ARG A 144 5.84 1.37 8.19
CA ARG A 144 6.86 2.42 7.99
C ARG A 144 7.45 2.37 6.59
N ASN A 145 7.69 1.18 6.04
CA ASN A 145 8.13 1.03 4.65
C ASN A 145 7.08 1.52 3.65
N ILE A 146 5.79 1.23 3.89
CA ILE A 146 4.68 1.78 3.10
C ILE A 146 4.68 3.31 3.18
N GLN A 147 4.90 3.90 4.35
CA GLN A 147 4.99 5.36 4.50
C GLN A 147 6.14 5.96 3.67
N MET A 148 7.33 5.34 3.72
CA MET A 148 8.50 5.77 2.95
C MET A 148 8.24 5.68 1.43
N LEU A 149 7.72 4.56 0.94
CA LEU A 149 7.37 4.41 -0.47
C LEU A 149 6.30 5.41 -0.91
N SER A 150 5.27 5.60 -0.07
CA SER A 150 4.19 6.54 -0.34
C SER A 150 4.70 7.98 -0.43
N SER A 151 5.67 8.37 0.38
CA SER A 151 6.27 9.72 0.31
C SER A 151 6.88 10.01 -1.06
N HIS A 152 7.55 9.03 -1.65
CA HIS A 152 8.10 9.13 -3.00
C HIS A 152 6.99 9.28 -4.04
N LEU A 153 5.98 8.40 -3.99
CA LEU A 153 4.88 8.38 -4.95
C LEU A 153 4.09 9.69 -4.91
N LEU A 154 3.73 10.16 -3.71
CA LEU A 154 2.97 11.41 -3.54
C LEU A 154 3.72 12.63 -4.06
N LEU A 155 5.06 12.65 -4.00
CA LEU A 155 5.84 13.77 -4.54
C LEU A 155 6.08 13.65 -6.05
N ARG A 156 6.33 12.44 -6.57
CA ARG A 156 6.87 12.24 -7.92
C ARG A 156 5.85 11.76 -8.95
N ARG A 157 4.67 11.30 -8.51
CA ARG A 157 3.62 10.75 -9.37
C ARG A 157 2.31 11.51 -9.11
N LEU A 158 1.97 12.42 -10.01
CA LEU A 158 0.76 13.24 -9.87
C LEU A 158 -0.49 12.35 -9.84
N GLU A 159 -0.53 11.34 -10.72
CA GLU A 159 -1.58 10.35 -10.80
C GLU A 159 -1.76 9.57 -9.49
N ALA A 160 -0.67 9.22 -8.82
CA ALA A 160 -0.72 8.54 -7.52
C ALA A 160 -1.18 9.52 -6.42
N ARG A 161 -0.75 10.78 -6.48
CA ARG A 161 -1.12 11.81 -5.50
C ARG A 161 -2.62 12.09 -5.49
N GLU A 162 -3.28 12.02 -6.64
CA GLU A 162 -4.72 12.27 -6.78
C GLU A 162 -5.59 11.15 -6.19
N VAL A 163 -5.07 9.91 -6.13
CA VAL A 163 -5.87 8.73 -5.73
C VAL A 163 -5.42 8.10 -4.41
N LEU A 164 -4.12 8.16 -4.08
CA LEU A 164 -3.61 7.55 -2.85
C LEU A 164 -4.22 8.23 -1.63
N PHE A 165 -4.70 7.38 -0.72
CA PHE A 165 -5.31 7.81 0.55
C PHE A 165 -6.45 8.81 0.36
N GLY A 166 -7.27 8.61 -0.68
CA GLY A 166 -8.40 9.48 -1.00
C GLY A 166 -7.99 10.86 -1.51
N GLY A 167 -6.79 10.98 -2.10
CA GLY A 167 -6.29 12.24 -2.67
C GLY A 167 -5.86 13.26 -1.61
N SER A 168 -5.59 12.82 -0.38
CA SER A 168 -5.22 13.70 0.73
C SER A 168 -3.90 14.47 0.49
N GLY A 169 -3.06 13.97 -0.42
CA GLY A 169 -1.77 14.56 -0.76
C GLY A 169 -0.74 14.46 0.37
N PHE A 170 -0.93 13.54 1.33
CA PHE A 170 0.03 13.28 2.39
C PHE A 170 0.06 11.82 2.82
N VAL A 171 1.17 11.42 3.43
CA VAL A 171 1.35 10.08 4.00
C VAL A 171 0.60 9.99 5.33
N PRO A 172 -0.36 9.05 5.50
CA PRO A 172 -1.13 8.94 6.73
C PRO A 172 -0.39 8.15 7.82
N ASP A 173 -0.84 8.32 9.07
CA ASP A 173 -0.36 7.59 10.25
C ASP A 173 -0.64 6.07 10.19
N ILE A 174 -0.03 5.32 11.09
CA ILE A 174 -0.12 3.85 11.14
C ILE A 174 -1.57 3.40 11.26
N ALA A 175 -2.33 3.99 12.19
CA ALA A 175 -3.72 3.63 12.41
C ALA A 175 -4.60 3.85 11.17
N SER A 176 -4.37 4.94 10.42
CA SER A 176 -5.09 5.19 9.17
C SER A 176 -4.66 4.25 8.06
N LEU A 177 -3.37 3.89 7.97
CA LEU A 177 -2.89 2.89 7.01
C LEU A 177 -3.52 1.51 7.24
N GLN A 178 -3.62 1.07 8.50
CA GLN A 178 -4.30 -0.18 8.85
C GLN A 178 -5.77 -0.16 8.38
N ARG A 179 -6.48 0.97 8.57
CA ARG A 179 -7.87 1.11 8.10
C ARG A 179 -7.98 1.12 6.57
N TRP A 180 -7.04 1.76 5.87
CA TRP A 180 -6.99 1.71 4.40
C TRP A 180 -6.81 0.28 3.91
N LEU A 181 -5.96 -0.51 4.58
CA LEU A 181 -5.75 -1.92 4.25
C LEU A 181 -7.00 -2.75 4.54
N GLU A 182 -7.65 -2.58 5.70
CA GLU A 182 -8.92 -3.25 6.02
C GLU A 182 -10.02 -2.93 4.99
N ILE A 183 -10.13 -1.68 4.55
CA ILE A 183 -11.07 -1.29 3.48
C ILE A 183 -10.73 -2.03 2.17
N ALA A 184 -9.45 -2.14 1.80
CA ALA A 184 -9.04 -2.88 0.62
C ALA A 184 -9.42 -4.37 0.74
N LEU A 185 -9.15 -4.99 1.89
CA LEU A 185 -9.54 -6.37 2.17
C LEU A 185 -11.06 -6.56 2.10
N GLN A 186 -11.84 -5.63 2.68
CA GLN A 186 -13.31 -5.66 2.60
C GLN A 186 -13.83 -5.52 1.16
N ARG A 187 -13.10 -4.83 0.29
CA ARG A 187 -13.41 -4.73 -1.15
C ARG A 187 -13.02 -5.98 -1.95
N GLY A 188 -12.49 -7.01 -1.30
CA GLY A 188 -12.15 -8.29 -1.92
C GLY A 188 -10.70 -8.39 -2.39
N PHE A 189 -9.84 -7.42 -2.08
CA PHE A 189 -8.39 -7.60 -2.28
C PHE A 189 -7.86 -8.63 -1.29
N ASP A 190 -6.98 -9.52 -1.76
CA ASP A 190 -6.31 -10.54 -0.95
C ASP A 190 -7.21 -11.22 0.10
N VAL A 191 -8.23 -11.95 -0.37
CA VAL A 191 -9.18 -12.67 0.49
C VAL A 191 -8.47 -13.63 1.45
N HIS A 192 -7.38 -14.28 1.01
CA HIS A 192 -6.63 -15.21 1.85
C HIS A 192 -5.86 -14.50 2.96
N GLY A 193 -5.21 -13.37 2.66
CA GLY A 193 -4.60 -12.51 3.68
C GLY A 193 -5.66 -11.99 4.65
N ALA A 194 -6.83 -11.58 4.16
CA ALA A 194 -7.93 -11.12 5.01
C ALA A 194 -8.33 -12.18 6.05
N TYR A 195 -8.48 -13.44 5.66
CA TYR A 195 -8.76 -14.53 6.61
C TYR A 195 -7.62 -14.77 7.59
N SER A 196 -6.37 -14.68 7.14
CA SER A 196 -5.19 -14.87 7.98
C SER A 196 -5.10 -13.83 9.10
N PHE A 197 -5.61 -12.62 8.85
CA PHE A 197 -5.72 -11.54 9.83
C PHE A 197 -7.12 -11.39 10.45
N ASN A 198 -8.00 -12.40 10.31
CA ASN A 198 -9.37 -12.36 10.83
C ASN A 198 -10.14 -11.06 10.44
N HIS A 199 -9.91 -10.58 9.22
CA HIS A 199 -10.45 -9.36 8.64
C HIS A 199 -10.20 -8.08 9.46
N LYS A 200 -9.20 -8.08 10.35
CA LYS A 200 -8.91 -6.96 11.24
C LYS A 200 -7.41 -6.82 11.48
N ILE A 201 -6.90 -5.64 11.18
CA ILE A 201 -5.48 -5.28 11.31
C ILE A 201 -5.31 -4.19 12.36
N CYS A 202 -6.29 -3.29 12.49
CA CYS A 202 -6.31 -2.29 13.55
C CYS A 202 -6.50 -2.98 14.92
N GLY A 203 -5.75 -2.54 15.94
CA GLY A 203 -5.84 -3.10 17.28
C GLY A 203 -4.70 -2.66 18.16
#